data_AF-E6Q8H6-F1
#
_entry.id   AF-E6Q8H6-F1
#
_cell.length_a   1.000
_cell.length_b   1.000
_cell.length_c   1.000
_cell.angle_alpha   90.00
_cell.angle_beta   90.00
_cell.angle_gamma   90.00
#
_symmetry.space_group_name_H-M   'P 1'
#
loop_
_entity.id
_entity.type
_entity.pdbx_description
1 polymer ?
#
loop_
_entity_poly.entity_id
_entity_poly.type
_entity_poly.pdbx_seq_one_letter_code
_entity_poly.pdbx_strand_id
1 'polypeptide(L)'
;MTIPAHLPRVDVRHDPLTCTCGQCGGLLETVGEEISEKLGYIPGRFQVIRHIRPKLACRPCGTLESPALPAQVIDKGLPTARLVAHVMTAKHVDHLPLYRQENRRLRAGVPISRATLCSWLGQGEYWISLLAEACTMALLEGAILHAALPLQGIRLCNSATSAACVSVEVAKFLQTILSTVKDIEGFGHADGHVA
;
A
#
# COMPACT_ATOMS: atom_id res chain seq x y z
N MET A 1 -11.57 -11.30 -9.11
CA MET A 1 -12.36 -10.12 -9.50
C MET A 1 -11.78 -9.56 -10.79
N THR A 2 -12.61 -9.33 -11.81
CA THR A 2 -12.20 -8.82 -13.12
C THR A 2 -12.38 -7.29 -13.19
N ILE A 3 -11.44 -6.57 -13.79
CA ILE A 3 -11.53 -5.10 -13.93
C ILE A 3 -12.53 -4.75 -15.05
N PRO A 4 -13.49 -3.84 -14.82
CA PRO A 4 -14.48 -3.48 -15.84
C PRO A 4 -13.85 -2.88 -17.11
N ALA A 5 -14.32 -3.30 -18.29
CA ALA A 5 -13.78 -2.88 -19.59
C ALA A 5 -14.02 -1.40 -19.92
N HIS A 6 -15.06 -0.78 -19.35
CA HIS A 6 -15.43 0.61 -19.62
C HIS A 6 -14.51 1.65 -18.96
N LEU A 7 -13.65 1.25 -18.02
CA LEU A 7 -12.74 2.18 -17.35
C LEU A 7 -11.63 2.66 -18.31
N PRO A 8 -11.19 3.92 -18.23
CA PRO A 8 -10.07 4.39 -19.04
C PRO A 8 -8.78 3.68 -18.63
N ARG A 9 -7.99 3.24 -19.62
CA ARG A 9 -6.65 2.63 -19.41
C ARG A 9 -5.57 3.70 -19.60
N VAL A 10 -4.59 3.72 -18.72
CA VAL A 10 -3.40 4.56 -18.80
C VAL A 10 -2.17 3.65 -18.80
N ASP A 11 -1.36 3.77 -19.83
CA ASP A 11 -0.20 2.90 -20.03
C ASP A 11 1.04 3.48 -19.36
N VAL A 12 1.75 2.62 -18.64
CA VAL A 12 3.04 2.92 -18.02
C VAL A 12 4.00 1.86 -18.53
N ARG A 13 4.89 2.27 -19.44
CA ARG A 13 5.94 1.39 -19.98
C ARG A 13 7.14 1.42 -19.05
N HIS A 14 7.68 0.26 -18.77
CA HIS A 14 8.91 0.11 -18.01
C HIS A 14 10.01 -0.30 -18.97
N ASP A 15 11.00 0.56 -19.14
CA ASP A 15 12.14 0.29 -20.00
C ASP A 15 13.22 -0.47 -19.22
N PRO A 16 13.99 -1.34 -19.90
CA PRO A 16 15.12 -2.00 -19.28
C PRO A 16 16.23 -0.99 -18.95
N LEU A 17 16.88 -1.19 -17.80
CA LEU A 17 18.03 -0.39 -17.38
C LEU A 17 19.23 -0.57 -18.33
N THR A 18 19.38 -1.77 -18.89
CA THR A 18 20.46 -2.14 -19.80
C THR A 18 19.94 -3.02 -20.93
N CYS A 19 20.52 -2.87 -22.13
CA CYS A 19 20.23 -3.73 -23.29
C CYS A 19 21.17 -4.94 -23.39
N THR A 20 21.94 -5.21 -22.34
CA THR A 20 22.91 -6.30 -22.25
C THR A 20 22.49 -7.27 -21.17
N CYS A 21 22.62 -8.57 -21.44
CA CYS A 21 22.29 -9.63 -20.50
C CYS A 21 23.21 -9.57 -19.29
N GLY A 22 22.63 -9.61 -18.09
CA GLY A 22 23.38 -9.57 -16.83
C GLY A 22 24.28 -10.78 -16.61
N GLN A 23 24.07 -11.87 -17.36
CA GLN A 23 24.76 -13.14 -17.15
C GLN A 23 25.92 -13.41 -18.12
N CYS A 24 25.80 -12.99 -19.39
CA CYS A 24 26.82 -13.24 -20.41
C CYS A 24 27.26 -12.00 -21.20
N GLY A 25 26.65 -10.84 -20.95
CA GLY A 25 26.95 -9.60 -21.67
C GLY A 25 26.40 -9.53 -23.11
N GLY A 26 25.73 -10.57 -23.59
CA GLY A 26 25.11 -10.59 -24.92
C GLY A 26 23.96 -9.58 -25.06
N LEU A 27 23.65 -9.19 -26.29
CA LEU A 27 22.53 -8.29 -26.59
C LEU A 27 21.18 -8.94 -26.24
N LEU A 28 20.31 -8.16 -25.61
CA LEU A 28 18.94 -8.55 -25.29
C LEU A 28 18.00 -8.16 -26.43
N GLU A 29 17.13 -9.09 -26.83
CA GLU A 29 16.10 -8.85 -27.83
C GLU A 29 14.70 -8.96 -27.22
N THR A 30 13.79 -8.08 -27.62
CA THR A 30 12.40 -8.12 -27.16
C THR A 30 11.63 -9.24 -27.86
N VAL A 31 11.16 -10.21 -27.09
CA VAL A 31 10.37 -11.36 -27.58
C VAL A 31 8.88 -11.15 -27.42
N GLY A 32 8.46 -10.30 -26.48
CA GLY A 32 7.07 -9.95 -26.28
C GLY A 32 6.89 -8.94 -25.16
N GLU A 33 5.64 -8.71 -24.76
CA GLU A 33 5.30 -7.82 -23.65
C GLU A 33 4.53 -8.58 -22.58
N GLU A 34 4.79 -8.24 -21.32
CA GLU A 34 3.99 -8.63 -20.17
C GLU A 34 3.19 -7.42 -19.71
N ILE A 35 1.87 -7.56 -19.61
CA ILE A 35 0.96 -6.49 -19.20
C ILE A 35 0.34 -6.88 -17.87
N SER A 36 0.44 -6.00 -16.88
CA SER A 36 -0.26 -6.13 -15.61
C SER A 36 -1.17 -4.93 -15.37
N GLU A 37 -2.42 -5.19 -14.99
CA GLU A 37 -3.42 -4.14 -14.75
C GLU A 37 -3.62 -3.89 -13.26
N LYS A 38 -3.73 -2.61 -12.89
CA LYS A 38 -4.03 -2.16 -11.52
C LYS A 38 -5.18 -1.16 -11.52
N LEU A 39 -6.05 -1.24 -10.52
CA LEU A 39 -7.15 -0.31 -10.34
C LEU A 39 -6.65 1.00 -9.69
N GLY A 40 -6.71 2.06 -10.46
CA GLY A 40 -6.41 3.43 -10.09
C GLY A 40 -7.65 4.21 -9.65
N TYR A 41 -7.41 5.19 -8.78
CA TYR A 41 -8.40 6.20 -8.43
C TYR A 41 -7.78 7.58 -8.54
N ILE A 42 -8.44 8.48 -9.25
CA ILE A 42 -8.22 9.92 -9.17
C ILE A 42 -9.52 10.49 -8.59
N PRO A 43 -9.50 11.53 -7.73
CA PRO A 43 -10.74 12.07 -7.15
C PRO A 43 -11.87 12.20 -8.18
N GLY A 44 -12.95 11.45 -7.95
CA GLY A 44 -14.13 11.38 -8.82
C GLY A 44 -14.10 10.36 -9.97
N ARG A 45 -12.97 9.71 -10.29
CA ARG A 45 -12.86 8.76 -11.42
C ARG A 45 -12.00 7.53 -11.13
N PHE A 46 -12.48 6.37 -11.57
CA PHE A 46 -11.68 5.14 -11.63
C PHE A 46 -10.95 5.06 -12.97
N GLN A 47 -9.76 4.50 -12.94
CA GLN A 47 -8.97 4.20 -14.15
C GLN A 47 -8.18 2.93 -13.95
N VAL A 48 -7.65 2.38 -15.02
CA VAL A 48 -6.79 1.19 -14.99
C VAL A 48 -5.38 1.65 -15.36
N ILE A 49 -4.42 1.39 -14.48
CA ILE A 49 -3.00 1.55 -14.81
C ILE A 49 -2.52 0.24 -15.41
N ARG A 50 -2.11 0.27 -16.67
CA ARG A 50 -1.50 -0.89 -17.34
C ARG A 50 0.01 -0.73 -17.31
N HIS A 51 0.67 -1.57 -16.55
CA HIS A 51 2.11 -1.65 -16.57
C HIS A 51 2.56 -2.61 -17.66
N ILE A 52 3.27 -2.08 -18.65
CA ILE A 52 3.75 -2.81 -19.82
C ILE A 52 5.26 -3.01 -19.65
N ARG A 53 5.70 -4.26 -19.67
CA ARG A 53 7.10 -4.63 -19.50
C ARG A 53 7.56 -5.49 -20.68
N PRO A 54 8.67 -5.15 -21.35
CA PRO A 54 9.22 -6.02 -22.39
C PRO A 54 9.77 -7.31 -21.75
N LYS A 55 9.45 -8.43 -22.38
CA LYS A 55 10.12 -9.71 -22.16
C LYS A 55 11.34 -9.76 -23.06
N LEU A 56 12.52 -9.76 -22.44
CA LEU A 56 13.80 -9.75 -23.12
C LEU A 56 14.38 -11.15 -23.09
N ALA A 57 14.91 -11.60 -24.23
CA ALA A 57 15.64 -12.86 -24.33
C ALA A 57 17.06 -12.63 -24.80
N CYS A 58 17.98 -13.36 -24.18
CA CYS A 58 19.35 -13.45 -24.63
C CYS A 58 19.52 -14.70 -25.51
N ARG A 59 19.82 -14.54 -26.80
CA ARG A 59 20.05 -15.69 -27.70
C ARG A 59 21.25 -16.56 -27.31
N PRO A 60 22.42 -15.99 -26.92
CA PRO A 60 23.60 -16.78 -26.56
C PRO A 60 23.42 -17.77 -25.40
N CYS A 61 22.71 -17.38 -24.33
CA CYS A 61 22.58 -18.21 -23.12
C CYS A 61 21.14 -18.62 -22.78
N GLY A 62 20.15 -18.15 -23.55
CA GLY A 62 18.74 -18.47 -23.33
C GLY A 62 18.08 -17.77 -22.13
N THR A 63 18.77 -16.83 -21.47
CA THR A 63 18.22 -16.11 -20.31
C THR A 63 17.04 -15.24 -20.72
N LEU A 64 15.97 -15.28 -19.92
CA LEU A 64 14.82 -14.39 -20.02
C LEU A 64 14.85 -13.37 -18.89
N GLU A 65 14.82 -12.09 -19.26
CA GLU A 65 14.82 -10.97 -18.32
C GLU A 65 13.59 -10.09 -18.58
N SER A 66 13.12 -9.40 -17.55
CA SER A 66 12.06 -8.41 -17.68
C SER A 66 12.28 -7.34 -16.61
N PRO A 67 12.01 -6.06 -16.92
CA PRO A 67 12.13 -5.00 -15.93
C PRO A 67 11.35 -5.31 -14.65
N ALA A 68 11.92 -5.01 -13.49
CA ALA A 68 11.21 -5.17 -12.23
C ALA A 68 10.02 -4.20 -12.19
N LEU A 69 8.90 -4.66 -11.64
CA LEU A 69 7.77 -3.79 -11.39
C LEU A 69 8.13 -2.92 -10.16
N PRO A 70 7.73 -1.63 -10.12
CA PRO A 70 7.92 -0.82 -8.93
C PRO A 70 7.28 -1.47 -7.71
N ALA A 71 7.86 -1.24 -6.54
CA ALA A 71 7.34 -1.75 -5.27
C ALA A 71 5.86 -1.38 -5.10
N GLN A 72 5.07 -2.35 -4.63
CA GLN A 72 3.62 -2.21 -4.49
C GLN A 72 3.23 -2.29 -3.03
N VAL A 73 2.23 -1.49 -2.65
CA VAL A 73 1.66 -1.53 -1.30
C VAL A 73 1.02 -2.89 -1.01
N ILE A 74 0.42 -3.52 -2.02
CA ILE A 74 -0.12 -4.88 -1.91
C ILE A 74 0.45 -5.68 -3.05
N ASP A 75 1.32 -6.64 -2.73
CA ASP A 75 1.94 -7.50 -3.72
C ASP A 75 0.90 -8.27 -4.50
N LYS A 76 0.99 -8.19 -5.84
CA LYS A 76 0.02 -8.77 -6.78
C LYS A 76 -1.43 -8.30 -6.55
N GLY A 77 -1.65 -7.30 -5.69
CA GLY A 77 -2.97 -6.80 -5.33
C GLY A 77 -3.61 -6.00 -6.46
N LEU A 78 -4.93 -6.00 -6.54
CA LEU A 78 -5.66 -5.20 -7.52
C LEU A 78 -5.42 -3.68 -7.41
N PRO A 79 -5.36 -3.06 -6.22
CA PRO A 79 -5.38 -1.61 -6.12
C PRO A 79 -4.00 -0.98 -6.35
N THR A 80 -4.00 0.23 -6.89
CA THR A 80 -2.83 1.12 -6.79
C THR A 80 -2.67 1.67 -5.37
N ALA A 81 -1.46 2.11 -5.02
CA ALA A 81 -1.19 2.79 -3.75
C ALA A 81 -2.15 3.96 -3.50
N ARG A 82 -2.45 4.74 -4.55
CA ARG A 82 -3.40 5.87 -4.47
C ARG A 82 -4.82 5.43 -4.12
N LEU A 83 -5.28 4.29 -4.65
CA LEU A 83 -6.60 3.77 -4.31
C LEU A 83 -6.64 3.29 -2.84
N VAL A 84 -5.60 2.61 -2.36
CA VAL A 84 -5.50 2.21 -0.94
C VAL A 84 -5.53 3.43 -0.04
N ALA A 85 -4.69 4.44 -0.32
CA ALA A 85 -4.68 5.71 0.41
C ALA A 85 -6.06 6.37 0.44
N HIS A 86 -6.77 6.41 -0.69
CA HIS A 86 -8.12 6.96 -0.71
C HIS A 86 -9.13 6.18 0.16
N VAL A 87 -9.08 4.85 0.18
CA VAL A 87 -9.94 4.03 1.05
C VAL A 87 -9.66 4.35 2.53
N MET A 88 -8.39 4.46 2.90
CA MET A 88 -7.94 4.78 4.25
C MET A 88 -8.38 6.19 4.67
N THR A 89 -8.09 7.21 3.86
CA THR A 89 -8.51 8.60 4.13
C THR A 89 -10.03 8.67 4.26
N ALA A 90 -10.77 8.05 3.33
CA ALA A 90 -12.21 8.05 3.40
C ALA A 90 -12.73 7.38 4.70
N LYS A 91 -12.13 6.27 5.14
CA LYS A 91 -12.55 5.58 6.37
C LYS A 91 -12.20 6.38 7.63
N HIS A 92 -10.97 6.84 7.75
CA HIS A 92 -10.41 7.34 9.01
C HIS A 92 -10.48 8.85 9.16
N VAL A 93 -10.33 9.59 8.06
CA VAL A 93 -10.36 11.06 8.05
C VAL A 93 -11.77 11.57 7.77
N ASP A 94 -12.42 11.02 6.74
CA ASP A 94 -13.75 11.47 6.32
C ASP A 94 -14.90 10.71 7.02
N HIS A 95 -14.57 9.78 7.93
CA HIS A 95 -15.51 8.95 8.67
C HIS A 95 -16.54 8.23 7.78
N LEU A 96 -16.12 7.78 6.59
CA LEU A 96 -16.96 7.08 5.62
C LEU A 96 -16.85 5.56 5.82
N PRO A 97 -17.86 4.90 6.42
CA PRO A 97 -17.80 3.48 6.72
C PRO A 97 -17.74 2.62 5.45
N LEU A 98 -17.14 1.44 5.55
CA LEU A 98 -16.78 0.63 4.38
C LEU A 98 -17.98 0.15 3.55
N TYR A 99 -19.11 -0.16 4.17
CA TYR A 99 -20.33 -0.52 3.43
C TYR A 99 -20.81 0.65 2.54
N ARG A 100 -20.63 1.90 3.01
CA ARG A 100 -21.01 3.10 2.25
C ARG A 100 -20.02 3.36 1.12
N GLN A 101 -18.74 3.04 1.35
CA GLN A 101 -17.70 3.06 0.33
C GLN A 101 -17.94 2.03 -0.78
N GLU A 102 -18.34 0.80 -0.41
CA GLU A 102 -18.75 -0.27 -1.33
C GLU A 102 -19.94 0.20 -2.18
N ASN A 103 -21.00 0.73 -1.57
CA ASN A 103 -22.16 1.26 -2.29
C ASN A 103 -21.80 2.39 -3.27
N ARG A 104 -20.89 3.30 -2.89
CA ARG A 104 -20.40 4.37 -3.77
C ARG A 104 -19.69 3.79 -5.01
N ARG A 105 -18.88 2.75 -4.82
CA ARG A 105 -18.13 2.08 -5.89
C ARG A 105 -19.04 1.25 -6.80
N LEU A 106 -20.03 0.58 -6.23
CA LEU A 106 -21.07 -0.12 -6.99
C LEU A 106 -21.82 0.82 -7.93
N ARG A 107 -22.22 2.01 -7.46
CA ARG A 107 -22.85 3.05 -8.29
C ARG A 107 -21.94 3.60 -9.39
N ALA A 108 -20.63 3.56 -9.17
CA ALA A 108 -19.64 3.93 -10.17
C ALA A 108 -19.32 2.80 -11.17
N GLY A 109 -20.03 1.66 -11.11
CA GLY A 109 -19.80 0.51 -12.00
C GLY A 109 -18.57 -0.32 -11.63
N VAL A 110 -18.01 -0.15 -10.43
CA VAL A 110 -16.81 -0.84 -9.95
C VAL A 110 -17.14 -1.61 -8.66
N PRO A 111 -17.78 -2.79 -8.75
CA PRO A 111 -18.24 -3.52 -7.57
C PRO A 111 -17.03 -4.07 -6.78
N ILE A 112 -16.69 -3.45 -5.65
CA ILE A 112 -15.63 -3.92 -4.74
C ILE A 112 -16.27 -4.27 -3.41
N SER A 113 -16.12 -5.52 -2.98
CA SER A 113 -16.75 -5.99 -1.75
C SER A 113 -16.18 -5.32 -0.50
N ARG A 114 -16.99 -5.22 0.55
CA ARG A 114 -16.53 -4.77 1.87
C ARG A 114 -15.33 -5.58 2.38
N ALA A 115 -15.31 -6.90 2.16
CA ALA A 115 -14.21 -7.77 2.57
C ALA A 115 -12.90 -7.41 1.86
N THR A 116 -12.96 -7.14 0.55
CA THR A 116 -11.80 -6.67 -0.21
C THR A 116 -11.31 -5.31 0.29
N LEU A 117 -12.22 -4.38 0.60
CA LEU A 117 -11.85 -3.09 1.18
C LEU A 117 -11.19 -3.25 2.57
N CYS A 118 -11.71 -4.13 3.43
CA CYS A 118 -11.09 -4.45 4.73
C CYS A 118 -9.67 -5.01 4.54
N SER A 119 -9.48 -5.94 3.61
CA SER A 119 -8.16 -6.51 3.32
C SER A 119 -7.16 -5.43 2.87
N TRP A 120 -7.58 -4.50 2.01
CA TRP A 120 -6.71 -3.40 1.58
C TRP A 120 -6.38 -2.42 2.71
N LEU A 121 -7.32 -2.18 3.61
CA LEU A 121 -7.08 -1.35 4.79
C LEU A 121 -6.03 -1.96 5.71
N GLY A 122 -6.13 -3.25 6.03
CA GLY A 122 -5.15 -3.91 6.90
C GLY A 122 -3.73 -3.84 6.33
N GLN A 123 -3.58 -4.01 5.01
CA GLN A 123 -2.29 -3.83 4.33
C GLN A 123 -1.80 -2.38 4.41
N GLY A 124 -2.67 -1.40 4.18
CA GLY A 124 -2.32 0.01 4.32
C GLY A 124 -1.92 0.38 5.74
N GLU A 125 -2.64 -0.13 6.74
CA GLU A 125 -2.38 0.09 8.17
C GLU A 125 -1.00 -0.46 8.56
N TYR A 126 -0.59 -1.61 8.04
CA TYR A 126 0.76 -2.16 8.22
C TYR A 126 1.86 -1.22 7.69
N TRP A 127 1.70 -0.66 6.49
CA TRP A 127 2.70 0.29 5.95
C TRP A 127 2.76 1.60 6.75
N ILE A 128 1.60 2.08 7.21
CA ILE A 128 1.54 3.29 8.04
C ILE A 128 2.18 3.04 9.41
N SER A 129 2.03 1.86 10.02
CA SER A 129 2.67 1.57 11.32
C SER A 129 4.19 1.62 11.20
N LEU A 130 4.75 1.05 10.13
CA LEU A 130 6.20 1.10 9.89
C LEU A 130 6.69 2.55 9.71
N LEU A 131 5.95 3.37 8.97
CA LEU A 131 6.28 4.78 8.81
C LEU A 131 6.16 5.54 10.14
N ALA A 132 5.12 5.26 10.92
CA ALA A 132 4.91 5.90 12.22
C ALA A 132 6.03 5.55 13.22
N GLU A 133 6.49 4.31 13.23
CA GLU A 133 7.65 3.88 14.02
C GLU A 133 8.93 4.61 13.58
N ALA A 134 9.21 4.67 12.27
CA ALA A 134 10.37 5.39 11.75
C ALA A 134 10.33 6.90 12.08
N CYS A 135 9.17 7.54 11.92
CA CYS A 135 8.96 8.93 12.31
C CYS A 135 9.15 9.12 13.81
N THR A 136 8.67 8.19 14.63
CA THR A 136 8.85 8.24 16.08
C THR A 136 10.34 8.21 16.42
N MET A 137 11.10 7.26 15.88
CA MET A 137 12.54 7.15 16.14
C MET A 137 13.27 8.44 15.75
N ALA A 138 12.99 8.98 14.56
CA ALA A 138 13.58 10.23 14.10
C ALA A 138 13.22 11.43 14.98
N LEU A 139 11.99 11.49 15.49
CA LEU A 139 11.57 12.55 16.42
C LEU A 139 12.30 12.45 17.76
N LEU A 140 12.56 11.24 18.26
CA LEU A 140 13.26 11.02 19.54
C LEU A 140 14.75 11.39 19.51
N GLU A 141 15.36 11.48 18.33
CA GLU A 141 16.71 12.02 18.15
C GLU A 141 16.75 13.55 18.30
N GLY A 142 15.61 14.23 18.17
CA GLY A 142 15.50 15.67 18.30
C GLY A 142 15.71 16.17 19.73
N ALA A 143 16.46 17.26 19.89
CA ALA A 143 16.67 17.89 21.20
C ALA A 143 15.39 18.54 21.78
N ILE A 144 14.43 18.88 20.91
CA ILE A 144 13.17 19.56 21.29
C ILE A 144 12.01 18.88 20.56
N LEU A 145 10.97 18.53 21.31
CA LEU A 145 9.71 18.00 20.79
C LEU A 145 8.59 19.02 21.03
N HIS A 146 7.94 19.47 19.96
CA HIS A 146 6.77 20.34 20.06
C HIS A 146 5.48 19.52 20.01
N ALA A 147 4.65 19.60 21.06
CA ALA A 147 3.32 19.02 21.11
C ALA A 147 2.26 20.12 21.11
N ALA A 148 1.34 20.11 20.13
CA ALA A 148 0.37 21.19 19.91
C ALA A 148 -1.07 20.87 20.39
N LEU A 149 -1.32 19.68 20.93
CA LEU A 149 -2.62 19.28 21.46
C LEU A 149 -2.54 19.08 22.98
N PRO A 150 -3.60 19.42 23.75
CA PRO A 150 -3.66 19.09 25.17
C PRO A 150 -3.84 17.59 25.32
N LEU A 151 -2.74 16.86 25.28
CA LEU A 151 -2.69 15.43 25.56
C LEU A 151 -2.88 15.26 27.08
N GLN A 152 -4.13 15.01 27.50
CA GLN A 152 -4.41 14.60 28.87
C GLN A 152 -3.62 13.31 29.16
N GLY A 153 -2.70 13.37 30.13
CA GLY A 153 -2.03 12.19 30.67
C GLY A 153 -0.52 12.06 30.42
N ILE A 154 0.15 13.03 29.78
CA ILE A 154 1.63 13.00 29.71
C ILE A 154 2.20 13.52 31.03
N ARG A 155 2.76 12.64 31.87
CA ARG A 155 3.71 13.06 32.90
C ARG A 155 5.05 13.33 32.23
N LEU A 156 5.33 14.60 31.94
CA LEU A 156 6.69 15.04 31.62
C LEU A 156 7.53 14.82 32.88
N CYS A 157 8.38 13.80 32.88
CA CYS A 157 9.31 13.56 33.97
C CYS A 157 10.40 14.63 33.91
N ASN A 158 10.28 15.64 34.77
CA ASN A 158 11.32 16.64 35.00
C ASN A 158 12.44 16.02 35.83
N SER A 159 13.37 15.33 35.20
CA SER A 159 14.72 15.20 35.73
C SER A 159 15.68 14.97 34.57
N ALA A 160 16.65 15.87 34.47
CA ALA A 160 17.73 15.85 33.50
C ALA A 160 18.32 14.43 33.33
N THR A 161 18.68 14.10 32.09
CA THR A 161 19.48 12.92 31.72
C THR A 161 18.86 11.56 32.07
N SER A 162 18.07 11.00 31.16
CA SER A 162 18.31 9.63 30.65
C SER A 162 17.38 9.33 29.48
N ALA A 163 17.95 8.74 28.43
CA ALA A 163 17.29 8.23 27.23
C ALA A 163 16.36 7.03 27.50
N ALA A 164 15.75 6.95 28.68
CA ALA A 164 14.98 5.80 29.17
C ALA A 164 13.48 6.09 29.40
N CYS A 165 13.01 7.33 29.26
CA CYS A 165 11.62 7.69 29.60
C CYS A 165 10.64 7.71 28.41
N VAL A 166 11.11 7.70 27.16
CA VAL A 166 10.20 7.77 25.98
C VAL A 166 9.86 6.39 25.39
N SER A 167 10.40 5.33 25.97
CA SER A 167 10.35 3.98 25.38
C SER A 167 9.08 3.18 25.68
N VAL A 168 8.09 3.72 26.39
CA VAL A 168 6.92 2.92 26.85
C VAL A 168 5.57 3.39 26.28
N GLU A 169 5.40 4.67 25.90
CA GLU A 169 4.06 5.20 25.59
C GLU A 169 3.74 5.37 24.09
N VAL A 170 4.71 5.56 23.20
CA VAL A 170 4.43 5.53 21.75
C VAL A 170 4.09 4.10 21.30
N ALA A 171 4.71 3.10 21.93
CA ALA A 171 4.32 1.70 21.81
C ALA A 171 2.87 1.46 22.28
N LYS A 172 2.38 2.17 23.31
CA LYS A 172 0.97 2.09 23.75
C LYS A 172 0.01 2.82 22.82
N PHE A 173 0.39 3.94 22.22
CA PHE A 173 -0.43 4.62 21.22
C PHE A 173 -0.56 3.80 19.93
N LEU A 174 0.56 3.22 19.47
CA LEU A 174 0.56 2.25 18.37
C LEU A 174 -0.16 0.95 18.76
N GLN A 175 -0.04 0.45 20.00
CA GLN A 175 -0.85 -0.67 20.48
C GLN A 175 -2.33 -0.33 20.60
N THR A 176 -2.71 0.93 20.86
CA THR A 176 -4.11 1.37 20.92
C THR A 176 -4.69 1.48 19.51
N ILE A 177 -3.92 1.97 18.54
CA ILE A 177 -4.28 1.96 17.12
C ILE A 177 -4.37 0.51 16.62
N LEU A 178 -3.37 -0.33 16.90
CA LEU A 178 -3.35 -1.75 16.55
C LEU A 178 -4.43 -2.56 17.30
N SER A 179 -4.80 -2.20 18.52
CA SER A 179 -5.89 -2.85 19.28
C SER A 179 -7.25 -2.44 18.73
N THR A 180 -7.45 -1.17 18.36
CA THR A 180 -8.67 -0.76 17.64
C THR A 180 -8.79 -1.39 16.24
N VAL A 181 -7.66 -1.74 15.62
CA VAL A 181 -7.64 -2.54 14.38
C VAL A 181 -7.98 -4.00 14.66
N LYS A 182 -7.42 -4.61 15.74
CA LYS A 182 -7.77 -5.98 16.19
C LYS A 182 -9.22 -6.13 16.66
N ASP A 183 -9.82 -5.11 17.25
CA ASP A 183 -11.22 -5.14 17.69
C ASP A 183 -12.20 -5.13 16.50
N ILE A 184 -11.74 -4.74 15.30
CA ILE A 184 -12.49 -4.85 14.04
C ILE A 184 -12.36 -6.27 13.44
N GLU A 185 -11.35 -7.06 13.85
CA GLU A 185 -11.13 -8.45 13.40
C GLU A 185 -12.05 -9.47 14.08
N GLY A 186 -13.04 -9.03 14.87
CA GLY A 186 -14.14 -9.86 15.38
C GLY A 186 -15.13 -10.39 14.32
N PHE A 187 -14.75 -10.41 13.03
CA PHE A 187 -15.51 -11.05 11.96
C PHE A 187 -14.79 -12.30 11.45
N GLY A 188 -15.05 -13.41 12.15
CA GLY A 188 -15.29 -14.73 11.58
C GLY A 188 -14.27 -15.25 10.58
N HIS A 189 -13.43 -16.16 11.07
CA HIS A 189 -12.91 -17.29 10.33
C HIS A 189 -14.04 -17.89 9.45
N ALA A 190 -13.91 -17.78 8.14
CA ALA A 190 -14.69 -18.57 7.18
C ALA A 190 -13.69 -19.16 6.20
N ASP A 191 -13.60 -20.48 6.28
CA ASP A 191 -12.67 -21.33 5.58
C ASP A 191 -12.68 -21.09 4.07
N GLY A 192 -11.50 -21.29 3.48
CA GLY A 192 -11.31 -21.18 2.04
C GLY A 192 -12.21 -22.13 1.27
N HIS A 193 -12.80 -21.60 0.20
CA HIS A 193 -12.86 -22.30 -1.07
C HIS A 193 -12.78 -21.28 -2.20
N VAL A 194 -11.69 -21.38 -2.95
CA VAL A 194 -11.46 -20.69 -4.22
C VAL A 194 -12.29 -21.40 -5.29
N ALA A 195 -13.11 -20.63 -6.00
CA ALA A 195 -13.57 -20.90 -7.36
C ALA A 195 -13.47 -19.59 -8.15
#